data_AF-A0AAW8W4V0-F1
#
_entry.id   AF-A0AAW8W4V0-F1
#
_cell.length_a   1.000
_cell.length_b   1.000
_cell.length_c   1.000
_cell.angle_alpha   90.00
_cell.angle_beta   90.00
_cell.angle_gamma   90.00
#
_symmetry.space_group_name_H-M   'P 1'
#
loop_
_entity.id
_entity.type
_entity.pdbx_description
1 polymer ?
#
loop_
_entity_poly.entity_id
_entity_poly.type
_entity_poly.pdbx_seq_one_letter_code
_entity_poly.pdbx_strand_id
1 'polypeptide(L)'
;MGEQVKAPASAHYLFADLPTVTQFNHLTNLDVSDVTDMSGMFANNPGVTTMAITGWDTRNVTSMDAMFNSNSALETVKLGRLETPKLTRMQIMFALDSHLTDLDLSGLDTAGVTNNYMMLSNDYNLENLGNWQGTGSTSYLMGYTQISNLHQLTLSPQIKLTKGTFFNLDTTHYPLLDTEIYTGKWENVQDKYVPAGTPGKRAYTTSELEALYDGTHTDELSGNETYQWEPLLTPEKENGAPVTVHYQDQDGKTIKEDDQLTGKLDETFTVEAPTIDGYTLQDTQGVTSGTYTTEPQSVTFVYQKDADESSNSSSSSSTTTPSGDTNSGGGSSTDSSSTTGSSSSENSSSLESSGSANLVKPKMSVTAVKKIGFYRTATFSAKNRLKWFPKQTRTKWPQFVVVKTAYSKKGLLRYQVKDVNKGSKTYGKRGYITTQQAYVRGTYATTKPKTIKVVKGLNGYRDVKLSRKQTHYRQGQRLAVKKLVRHNLTTRYLLKNGQYVSANLNFSQAVK
;
A
#
# COMPACT_ATOMS: atom_id res chain seq x y z
N MET A 1 36.77 4.20 0.88
CA MET A 1 36.20 3.05 1.59
C MET A 1 36.51 3.27 3.06
N GLY A 2 35.49 3.35 3.92
CA GLY A 2 35.72 3.48 5.36
C GLY A 2 36.32 2.19 5.90
N GLU A 3 37.18 2.30 6.91
CA GLU A 3 37.72 1.16 7.64
C GLU A 3 36.57 0.37 8.27
N GLN A 4 36.54 -0.96 8.06
CA GLN A 4 35.58 -1.81 8.75
C GLN A 4 35.93 -1.87 10.23
N VAL A 5 34.95 -1.60 11.09
CA VAL A 5 35.10 -1.67 12.53
C VAL A 5 34.62 -3.04 12.98
N LYS A 6 35.48 -3.81 13.63
CA LYS A 6 35.14 -5.14 14.13
C LYS A 6 34.28 -5.02 15.39
N ALA A 7 33.12 -5.68 15.39
CA ALA A 7 32.28 -5.81 16.57
C ALA A 7 32.93 -6.75 17.61
N PRO A 8 32.65 -6.57 18.91
CA PRO A 8 32.99 -7.57 19.93
C PRO A 8 32.30 -8.92 19.64
N ALA A 9 32.86 -10.02 20.13
CA ALA A 9 32.28 -11.37 19.98
C ALA A 9 30.83 -11.48 20.53
N SER A 10 30.47 -10.60 21.46
CA SER A 10 29.10 -10.34 21.90
C SER A 10 28.77 -8.87 21.67
N ALA A 11 27.78 -8.60 20.82
CA ALA A 11 27.23 -7.26 20.55
C ALA A 11 26.05 -6.93 21.50
N HIS A 12 26.01 -7.58 22.66
CA HIS A 12 24.97 -7.42 23.66
C HIS A 12 24.83 -5.95 24.09
N TYR A 13 23.66 -5.35 23.83
CA TYR A 13 23.36 -3.94 24.08
C TYR A 13 24.32 -2.91 23.45
N LEU A 14 25.07 -3.27 22.40
CA LEU A 14 26.14 -2.41 21.84
C LEU A 14 25.68 -0.99 21.46
N PHE A 15 24.45 -0.86 20.94
CA PHE A 15 23.83 0.41 20.58
C PHE A 15 22.49 0.61 21.30
N ALA A 16 22.38 0.12 22.52
CA ALA A 16 21.17 0.29 23.33
C ALA A 16 21.18 1.57 24.16
N ASP A 17 20.00 1.95 24.65
CA ASP A 17 19.80 3.04 25.61
C ASP A 17 20.35 4.40 25.15
N LEU A 18 20.17 4.73 23.86
CA LEU A 18 20.55 6.01 23.26
C LEU A 18 19.30 6.89 23.03
N PRO A 19 18.76 7.57 24.07
CA PRO A 19 17.46 8.23 24.02
C PRO A 19 17.37 9.42 23.05
N THR A 20 18.50 9.91 22.56
CA THR A 20 18.59 11.05 21.63
C THR A 20 18.88 10.62 20.19
N VAL A 21 19.22 9.35 19.95
CA VAL A 21 19.52 8.85 18.61
C VAL A 21 18.23 8.72 17.80
N THR A 22 18.28 9.21 16.57
CA THR A 22 17.15 9.14 15.63
C THR A 22 17.42 8.20 14.45
N GLN A 23 18.68 7.79 14.25
CA GLN A 23 19.09 6.94 13.14
C GLN A 23 20.47 6.33 13.41
N PHE A 24 20.69 5.12 12.91
CA PHE A 24 22.00 4.49 12.81
C PHE A 24 22.46 4.48 11.35
N ASN A 25 23.56 5.16 11.06
CA ASN A 25 24.11 5.26 9.71
C ASN A 25 25.32 4.36 9.55
N HIS A 26 25.59 3.93 8.32
CA HIS A 26 26.79 3.17 7.96
C HIS A 26 26.98 1.85 8.73
N LEU A 27 25.88 1.16 9.10
CA LEU A 27 25.93 -0.15 9.76
C LEU A 27 26.67 -1.22 8.94
N THR A 28 26.78 -1.06 7.62
CA THR A 28 27.58 -1.91 6.73
C THR A 28 29.09 -1.87 7.03
N ASN A 29 29.57 -0.86 7.76
CA ASN A 29 30.97 -0.76 8.16
C ASN A 29 31.26 -1.55 9.45
N LEU A 30 30.24 -2.05 10.14
CA LEU A 30 30.40 -2.90 11.31
C LEU A 30 30.55 -4.35 10.87
N ASP A 31 31.73 -4.92 11.08
CA ASP A 31 31.98 -6.35 10.85
C ASP A 31 31.46 -7.16 12.04
N VAL A 32 30.42 -7.95 11.80
CA VAL A 32 29.75 -8.81 12.78
C VAL A 32 30.00 -10.30 12.57
N SER A 33 30.95 -10.67 11.69
CA SER A 33 31.20 -12.07 11.30
C SER A 33 31.55 -12.99 12.47
N ASP A 34 32.18 -12.46 13.53
CA ASP A 34 32.53 -13.19 14.75
C ASP A 34 31.51 -13.04 15.89
N VAL A 35 30.42 -12.28 15.68
CA VAL A 35 29.40 -12.04 16.71
C VAL A 35 28.56 -13.30 16.91
N THR A 36 28.41 -13.72 18.17
CA THR A 36 27.58 -14.87 18.56
C THR A 36 26.29 -14.48 19.28
N ASP A 37 26.27 -13.29 19.89
CA ASP A 37 25.12 -12.74 20.61
C ASP A 37 24.86 -11.29 20.19
N MET A 38 23.67 -11.03 19.63
CA MET A 38 23.19 -9.69 19.25
C MET A 38 22.03 -9.24 20.14
N SER A 39 21.88 -9.85 21.32
CA SER A 39 20.75 -9.55 22.18
C SER A 39 20.74 -8.07 22.59
N GLY A 40 19.58 -7.42 22.44
CA GLY A 40 19.40 -6.02 22.81
C GLY A 40 20.25 -5.02 22.02
N MET A 41 20.92 -5.43 20.94
CA MET A 41 21.92 -4.60 20.25
C MET A 41 21.42 -3.19 19.90
N PHE A 42 20.14 -3.03 19.58
CA PHE A 42 19.51 -1.74 19.28
C PHE A 42 18.30 -1.43 20.18
N ALA A 43 18.24 -1.99 21.39
CA ALA A 43 17.10 -1.79 22.29
C ALA A 43 17.04 -0.37 22.89
N ASN A 44 15.85 0.05 23.32
CA ASN A 44 15.62 1.28 24.09
C ASN A 44 16.08 2.58 23.40
N ASN A 45 15.91 2.69 22.08
CA ASN A 45 16.20 3.88 21.29
C ASN A 45 14.89 4.55 20.80
N PRO A 46 14.14 5.26 21.68
CA PRO A 46 12.79 5.77 21.39
C PRO A 46 12.73 6.85 20.31
N GLY A 47 13.87 7.34 19.81
CA GLY A 47 13.94 8.32 18.72
C GLY A 47 14.12 7.70 17.33
N VAL A 48 14.51 6.41 17.24
CA VAL A 48 14.80 5.75 15.97
C VAL A 48 13.51 5.44 15.22
N THR A 49 13.38 5.94 14.00
CA THR A 49 12.18 5.73 13.16
C THR A 49 12.35 4.61 12.14
N THR A 50 13.58 4.31 11.75
CA THR A 50 13.87 3.32 10.71
C THR A 50 15.14 2.55 11.04
N MET A 51 15.11 1.24 10.80
CA MET A 51 16.29 0.37 10.86
C MET A 51 16.52 -0.25 9.49
N ALA A 52 17.77 -0.26 9.01
CA ALA A 52 18.15 -0.95 7.79
C ALA A 52 19.45 -1.72 8.03
N ILE A 53 19.39 -3.05 7.93
CA ILE A 53 20.52 -3.94 8.17
C ILE A 53 20.76 -4.77 6.92
N THR A 54 21.91 -4.59 6.29
CA THR A 54 22.30 -5.31 5.07
C THR A 54 23.79 -5.65 5.11
N GLY A 55 24.18 -6.72 4.41
CA GLY A 55 25.60 -7.08 4.23
C GLY A 55 26.30 -7.64 5.47
N TRP A 56 25.57 -7.94 6.54
CA TRP A 56 26.12 -8.58 7.74
C TRP A 56 26.26 -10.09 7.55
N ASP A 57 27.43 -10.63 7.89
CA ASP A 57 27.63 -12.08 8.03
C ASP A 57 27.17 -12.52 9.43
N THR A 58 25.95 -13.07 9.51
CA THR A 58 25.31 -13.46 10.76
C THR A 58 25.41 -14.96 11.06
N ARG A 59 26.24 -15.72 10.32
CA ARG A 59 26.26 -17.19 10.39
C ARG A 59 26.65 -17.76 11.75
N ASN A 60 27.29 -16.97 12.58
CA ASN A 60 27.69 -17.32 13.95
C ASN A 60 26.70 -16.88 15.03
N VAL A 61 25.70 -16.07 14.69
CA VAL A 61 24.75 -15.52 15.65
C VAL A 61 23.81 -16.62 16.15
N THR A 62 23.74 -16.75 17.47
CA THR A 62 22.87 -17.72 18.16
C THR A 62 21.64 -17.08 18.79
N SER A 63 21.71 -15.77 19.05
CA SER A 63 20.69 -15.01 19.78
C SER A 63 20.52 -13.59 19.21
N MET A 64 19.27 -13.21 18.97
CA MET A 64 18.82 -11.85 18.67
C MET A 64 17.71 -11.41 19.64
N ASP A 65 17.73 -11.95 20.86
CA ASP A 65 16.77 -11.61 21.91
C ASP A 65 16.71 -10.10 22.13
N ALA A 66 15.50 -9.53 22.18
CA ALA A 66 15.27 -8.11 22.43
C ALA A 66 16.00 -7.14 21.47
N MET A 67 16.51 -7.59 20.31
CA MET A 67 17.42 -6.79 19.47
C MET A 67 16.89 -5.38 19.13
N PHE A 68 15.58 -5.24 18.92
CA PHE A 68 14.91 -3.97 18.63
C PHE A 68 13.93 -3.52 19.72
N ASN A 69 13.93 -4.18 20.89
CA ASN A 69 12.95 -3.95 21.94
C ASN A 69 12.83 -2.47 22.35
N SER A 70 11.60 -2.01 22.60
CA SER A 70 11.29 -0.68 23.14
C SER A 70 11.76 0.50 22.27
N ASN A 71 11.88 0.30 20.96
CA ASN A 71 12.08 1.36 19.99
C ASN A 71 10.74 1.98 19.62
N SER A 72 10.15 2.70 20.57
CA SER A 72 8.74 3.12 20.47
C SER A 72 8.38 4.02 19.28
N ALA A 73 9.35 4.61 18.56
CA ALA A 73 9.13 5.39 17.34
C ALA A 73 9.47 4.63 16.04
N LEU A 74 9.92 3.38 16.12
CA LEU A 74 10.34 2.58 14.98
C LEU A 74 9.12 2.29 14.09
N GLU A 75 9.16 2.78 12.85
CA GLU A 75 8.08 2.62 11.87
C GLU A 75 8.41 1.52 10.85
N THR A 76 9.69 1.25 10.60
CA THR A 76 10.12 0.31 9.55
C THR A 76 11.44 -0.37 9.89
N VAL A 77 11.50 -1.69 9.66
CA VAL A 77 12.71 -2.49 9.72
C VAL A 77 12.95 -3.12 8.34
N LYS A 78 14.10 -2.85 7.74
CA LYS A 78 14.52 -3.43 6.45
C LYS A 78 15.68 -4.37 6.69
N LEU A 79 15.44 -5.66 6.47
CA LEU A 79 16.46 -6.68 6.59
C LEU A 79 16.91 -7.08 5.17
N GLY A 80 18.21 -7.02 4.92
CA GLY A 80 18.83 -7.75 3.82
C GLY A 80 18.83 -9.24 4.13
N ARG A 81 19.36 -10.05 3.22
CA ARG A 81 19.48 -11.50 3.43
C ARG A 81 20.53 -11.80 4.51
N LEU A 82 20.06 -12.07 5.73
CA LEU A 82 20.82 -12.50 6.90
C LEU A 82 20.72 -14.02 7.01
N GLU A 83 21.85 -14.70 6.80
CA GLU A 83 21.93 -16.15 6.99
C GLU A 83 22.19 -16.45 8.47
N THR A 84 21.23 -17.10 9.11
CA THR A 84 21.22 -17.33 10.56
C THR A 84 21.02 -18.80 10.93
N PRO A 85 21.86 -19.73 10.39
CA PRO A 85 21.69 -21.17 10.60
C PRO A 85 21.85 -21.63 12.06
N LYS A 86 22.42 -20.78 12.93
CA LYS A 86 22.61 -21.06 14.36
C LYS A 86 21.65 -20.28 15.26
N LEU A 87 20.79 -19.43 14.70
CA LEU A 87 19.90 -18.57 15.47
C LEU A 87 18.78 -19.41 16.09
N THR A 88 18.75 -19.43 17.42
CA THR A 88 17.76 -20.22 18.17
C THR A 88 16.82 -19.34 19.00
N ARG A 89 17.20 -18.09 19.29
CA ARG A 89 16.44 -17.19 20.19
C ARG A 89 16.21 -15.80 19.59
N MET A 90 14.95 -15.36 19.66
CA MET A 90 14.44 -14.04 19.24
C MET A 90 13.34 -13.56 20.20
N GLN A 91 13.43 -13.90 21.49
CA GLN A 91 12.40 -13.52 22.44
C GLN A 91 12.31 -11.99 22.53
N ILE A 92 11.09 -11.44 22.65
CA ILE A 92 10.81 -10.00 22.77
C ILE A 92 11.51 -9.08 21.75
N MET A 93 11.94 -9.62 20.59
CA MET A 93 12.83 -8.92 19.66
C MET A 93 12.30 -7.56 19.20
N PHE A 94 11.00 -7.44 18.96
CA PHE A 94 10.33 -6.21 18.55
C PHE A 94 9.34 -5.69 19.60
N ALA A 95 9.32 -6.29 20.80
CA ALA A 95 8.30 -5.91 21.77
C ALA A 95 8.42 -4.43 22.17
N LEU A 96 7.27 -3.77 22.32
CA LEU A 96 7.11 -2.34 22.63
C LEU A 96 7.48 -1.39 21.46
N ASP A 97 7.62 -1.90 20.24
CA ASP A 97 7.84 -1.12 19.02
C ASP A 97 6.51 -0.60 18.46
N SER A 98 5.79 0.14 19.31
CA SER A 98 4.38 0.49 19.10
C SER A 98 4.05 1.32 17.85
N HIS A 99 5.04 1.81 17.08
CA HIS A 99 4.83 2.51 15.80
C HIS A 99 5.11 1.63 14.57
N LEU A 100 5.58 0.39 14.77
CA LEU A 100 5.83 -0.56 13.70
C LEU A 100 4.49 -0.96 13.09
N THR A 101 4.32 -0.75 11.79
CA THR A 101 3.09 -1.10 11.06
C THR A 101 3.29 -2.28 10.13
N ASP A 102 4.51 -2.53 9.70
CA ASP A 102 4.85 -3.57 8.74
C ASP A 102 6.17 -4.21 9.17
N LEU A 103 6.18 -5.54 9.27
CA LEU A 103 7.38 -6.31 9.59
C LEU A 103 7.50 -7.47 8.61
N ASP A 104 8.41 -7.34 7.65
CA ASP A 104 8.79 -8.44 6.76
C ASP A 104 10.08 -9.11 7.25
N LEU A 105 9.99 -10.41 7.54
CA LEU A 105 11.10 -11.24 8.01
C LEU A 105 11.74 -12.06 6.88
N SER A 106 11.44 -11.76 5.61
CA SER A 106 12.04 -12.44 4.45
C SER A 106 13.57 -12.37 4.42
N GLY A 107 14.13 -11.30 4.98
CA GLY A 107 15.57 -11.14 5.13
C GLY A 107 16.19 -11.97 6.25
N LEU A 108 15.42 -12.66 7.08
CA LEU A 108 15.93 -13.40 8.23
C LEU A 108 15.56 -14.88 8.17
N ASP A 109 16.56 -15.75 8.16
CA ASP A 109 16.34 -17.19 8.28
C ASP A 109 15.94 -17.54 9.73
N THR A 110 14.63 -17.68 9.93
CA THR A 110 14.05 -18.00 11.24
C THR A 110 13.75 -19.49 11.43
N ALA A 111 14.09 -20.36 10.48
CA ALA A 111 13.71 -21.78 10.51
C ALA A 111 14.28 -22.52 11.74
N GLY A 112 15.48 -22.14 12.21
CA GLY A 112 16.12 -22.72 13.41
C GLY A 112 15.66 -22.14 14.75
N VAL A 113 14.79 -21.12 14.75
CA VAL A 113 14.37 -20.41 15.97
C VAL A 113 13.45 -21.28 16.82
N THR A 114 13.88 -21.58 18.04
CA THR A 114 13.13 -22.40 19.01
C THR A 114 12.44 -21.58 20.10
N ASN A 115 12.90 -20.35 20.34
CA ASN A 115 12.33 -19.43 21.32
C ASN A 115 12.09 -18.04 20.72
N ASN A 116 10.83 -17.72 20.46
CA ASN A 116 10.33 -16.43 19.99
C ASN A 116 9.28 -15.84 20.96
N TYR A 117 9.40 -16.18 22.25
CA TYR A 117 8.44 -15.78 23.27
C TYR A 117 8.24 -14.26 23.28
N MET A 118 6.98 -13.82 23.21
CA MET A 118 6.59 -12.41 23.26
C MET A 118 7.28 -11.49 22.23
N MET A 119 7.78 -12.04 21.11
CA MET A 119 8.51 -11.31 20.07
C MET A 119 7.82 -10.01 19.64
N LEU A 120 6.49 -10.00 19.55
CA LEU A 120 5.66 -8.89 19.08
C LEU A 120 4.80 -8.25 20.17
N SER A 121 5.22 -8.37 21.44
CA SER A 121 4.39 -7.89 22.54
C SER A 121 4.33 -6.37 22.60
N ASN A 122 3.11 -5.82 22.67
CA ASN A 122 2.75 -4.40 22.66
C ASN A 122 2.92 -3.70 21.31
N ASP A 123 3.02 -4.45 20.21
CA ASP A 123 3.10 -3.91 18.84
C ASP A 123 1.71 -3.68 18.25
N TYR A 124 0.90 -2.92 18.98
CA TYR A 124 -0.53 -2.76 18.73
C TYR A 124 -0.89 -2.10 17.39
N ASN A 125 0.09 -1.48 16.71
CA ASN A 125 -0.07 -0.88 15.39
C ASN A 125 0.41 -1.75 14.24
N LEU A 126 0.99 -2.93 14.50
CA LEU A 126 1.42 -3.85 13.46
C LEU A 126 0.20 -4.30 12.64
N GLU A 127 0.25 -4.08 11.33
CA GLU A 127 -0.80 -4.40 10.37
C GLU A 127 -0.46 -5.68 9.58
N ASN A 128 0.83 -5.87 9.28
CA ASN A 128 1.34 -7.00 8.49
C ASN A 128 2.55 -7.67 9.17
N LEU A 129 2.53 -9.01 9.21
CA LEU A 129 3.69 -9.85 9.56
C LEU A 129 4.04 -10.73 8.36
N GLY A 130 5.17 -10.44 7.70
CA GLY A 130 5.65 -11.11 6.50
C GLY A 130 6.68 -12.20 6.79
N ASN A 131 6.60 -13.30 6.04
CA ASN A 131 7.61 -14.36 5.92
C ASN A 131 8.11 -14.92 7.25
N TRP A 132 7.20 -15.19 8.18
CA TRP A 132 7.55 -15.92 9.40
C TRP A 132 7.88 -17.38 9.03
N GLN A 133 9.01 -17.91 9.50
CA GLN A 133 9.44 -19.30 9.25
C GLN A 133 9.60 -20.13 10.53
N GLY A 134 9.55 -19.48 11.70
CA GLY A 134 9.93 -20.08 12.97
C GLY A 134 9.20 -21.38 13.31
N THR A 135 9.99 -22.40 13.64
CA THR A 135 9.54 -23.79 13.89
C THR A 135 9.44 -24.12 15.39
N GLY A 136 9.94 -23.24 16.27
CA GLY A 136 9.90 -23.33 17.72
C GLY A 136 8.50 -23.22 18.32
N SER A 137 8.39 -23.46 19.63
CA SER A 137 7.15 -23.22 20.38
C SER A 137 6.74 -21.76 20.20
N THR A 138 5.82 -21.48 19.28
CA THR A 138 5.28 -20.15 19.00
C THR A 138 4.38 -19.64 20.11
N SER A 139 4.52 -20.20 21.31
CA SER A 139 3.71 -19.91 22.46
C SER A 139 3.85 -18.44 22.81
N TYR A 140 2.74 -17.70 22.67
CA TYR A 140 2.67 -16.30 23.05
C TYR A 140 3.56 -15.36 22.22
N LEU A 141 3.61 -15.53 20.90
CA LEU A 141 4.31 -14.60 19.99
C LEU A 141 3.97 -13.12 20.30
N MET A 142 2.71 -12.81 20.57
CA MET A 142 2.25 -11.46 20.92
C MET A 142 2.12 -11.23 22.44
N GLY A 143 2.35 -12.24 23.28
CA GLY A 143 2.12 -12.16 24.72
C GLY A 143 0.63 -11.99 25.08
N TYR A 144 0.37 -11.26 26.17
CA TYR A 144 -0.98 -10.87 26.60
C TYR A 144 -1.47 -9.57 25.97
N THR A 145 -0.93 -9.19 24.80
CA THR A 145 -1.40 -8.00 24.10
C THR A 145 -2.87 -8.12 23.87
N GLN A 146 -3.62 -7.20 24.46
CA GLN A 146 -5.05 -7.22 24.25
C GLN A 146 -5.32 -6.76 22.81
N ILE A 147 -4.66 -5.73 22.24
CA ILE A 147 -5.15 -5.06 21.00
C ILE A 147 -4.21 -5.13 19.79
N SER A 148 -4.40 -6.03 18.84
CA SER A 148 -3.61 -6.00 17.58
C SER A 148 -4.30 -5.19 16.45
N ASN A 149 -3.57 -4.60 15.51
CA ASN A 149 -4.11 -4.15 14.21
C ASN A 149 -3.79 -5.15 13.08
N LEU A 150 -3.19 -6.29 13.42
CA LEU A 150 -2.69 -7.27 12.47
C LEU A 150 -3.84 -7.83 11.65
N HIS A 151 -3.77 -7.63 10.35
CA HIS A 151 -4.78 -8.09 9.41
C HIS A 151 -4.22 -8.72 8.14
N GLN A 152 -2.88 -8.82 8.03
CA GLN A 152 -2.20 -9.63 7.04
C GLN A 152 -1.04 -10.39 7.67
N LEU A 153 -0.80 -11.59 7.14
CA LEU A 153 0.09 -12.57 7.70
C LEU A 153 0.66 -13.42 6.56
N THR A 154 1.98 -13.59 6.49
CA THR A 154 2.60 -14.56 5.58
C THR A 154 3.30 -15.65 6.40
N LEU A 155 2.83 -16.88 6.25
CA LEU A 155 3.29 -18.06 6.98
C LEU A 155 4.08 -18.99 6.07
N SER A 156 5.19 -19.52 6.58
CA SER A 156 5.90 -20.64 5.98
C SER A 156 5.24 -21.98 6.32
N PRO A 157 5.29 -22.98 5.41
CA PRO A 157 4.75 -24.31 5.67
C PRO A 157 5.48 -25.07 6.78
N GLN A 158 6.67 -24.61 7.20
CA GLN A 158 7.45 -25.24 8.26
C GLN A 158 6.98 -24.86 9.66
N ILE A 159 6.15 -23.83 9.78
CA ILE A 159 5.61 -23.36 11.06
C ILE A 159 4.78 -24.48 11.70
N LYS A 160 4.89 -24.58 13.02
CA LYS A 160 4.09 -25.49 13.87
C LYS A 160 3.34 -24.70 14.93
N LEU A 161 2.08 -24.38 14.65
CA LEU A 161 1.22 -23.63 15.54
C LEU A 161 0.61 -24.54 16.60
N THR A 162 0.63 -24.07 17.85
CA THR A 162 -0.12 -24.69 18.93
C THR A 162 -1.42 -23.93 19.14
N LYS A 163 -2.54 -24.65 19.18
CA LYS A 163 -3.88 -24.07 19.36
C LYS A 163 -3.94 -23.09 20.54
N GLY A 164 -4.48 -21.89 20.29
CA GLY A 164 -4.68 -20.84 21.31
C GLY A 164 -3.40 -20.13 21.73
N THR A 165 -2.28 -20.41 21.07
CA THR A 165 -0.98 -19.81 21.39
C THR A 165 -0.50 -18.83 20.32
N PHE A 166 -1.03 -18.97 19.11
CA PHE A 166 -0.67 -18.17 17.95
C PHE A 166 -1.89 -17.34 17.56
N PHE A 167 -1.92 -16.12 18.08
CA PHE A 167 -3.06 -15.22 17.99
C PHE A 167 -4.25 -15.71 18.83
N ASN A 168 -4.26 -15.36 20.11
CA ASN A 168 -5.46 -15.45 20.94
C ASN A 168 -6.50 -14.41 20.45
N LEU A 169 -7.11 -14.70 19.28
CA LEU A 169 -8.15 -13.94 18.60
C LEU A 169 -9.55 -14.49 18.94
N ASP A 170 -9.62 -15.29 20.00
CA ASP A 170 -10.84 -15.80 20.61
C ASP A 170 -11.68 -14.60 21.11
N THR A 171 -12.51 -14.12 20.20
CA THR A 171 -13.88 -13.60 20.31
C THR A 171 -14.21 -12.45 21.27
N THR A 172 -13.27 -11.95 22.07
CA THR A 172 -13.55 -10.83 23.00
C THR A 172 -12.51 -9.72 22.98
N HIS A 173 -11.32 -9.99 22.43
CA HIS A 173 -10.18 -9.10 22.57
C HIS A 173 -9.31 -9.06 21.31
N TYR A 174 -9.88 -8.48 20.25
CA TYR A 174 -9.17 -7.68 19.25
C TYR A 174 -8.73 -8.37 17.93
N PRO A 175 -8.41 -7.66 16.80
CA PRO A 175 -8.34 -6.20 16.57
C PRO A 175 -9.63 -5.50 16.93
N LEU A 176 -9.74 -4.17 16.78
CA LEU A 176 -11.09 -3.67 16.47
C LEU A 176 -11.59 -4.46 15.25
N LEU A 177 -12.30 -5.56 15.51
CA LEU A 177 -13.31 -6.19 14.71
C LEU A 177 -14.26 -5.02 14.52
N ASP A 178 -13.90 -4.17 13.57
CA ASP A 178 -14.88 -3.44 12.83
C ASP A 178 -15.61 -4.57 12.10
N THR A 179 -16.53 -5.23 12.82
CA THR A 179 -17.47 -6.23 12.30
C THR A 179 -18.37 -5.62 11.24
N GLU A 180 -18.22 -4.31 10.96
CA GLU A 180 -18.77 -3.66 9.80
C GLU A 180 -17.87 -3.75 8.55
N ILE A 181 -16.63 -4.26 8.64
CA ILE A 181 -15.70 -4.42 7.49
C ILE A 181 -15.16 -5.82 7.27
N TYR A 182 -15.03 -6.68 8.29
CA TYR A 182 -14.47 -8.02 8.13
C TYR A 182 -15.42 -9.10 8.65
N THR A 183 -15.32 -10.30 8.07
CA THR A 183 -16.18 -11.44 8.41
C THR A 183 -15.79 -12.12 9.72
N GLY A 184 -14.57 -11.84 10.24
CA GLY A 184 -13.99 -12.62 11.34
C GLY A 184 -13.11 -13.78 10.89
N LYS A 185 -12.97 -13.98 9.57
CA LYS A 185 -12.16 -15.04 8.98
C LYS A 185 -10.95 -14.49 8.24
N TRP A 186 -9.96 -15.35 8.04
CA TRP A 186 -8.81 -15.17 7.18
C TRP A 186 -9.09 -15.78 5.81
N GLU A 187 -8.77 -15.08 4.74
CA GLU A 187 -8.75 -15.59 3.37
C GLU A 187 -7.30 -15.57 2.85
N ASN A 188 -6.95 -16.46 1.93
CA ASN A 188 -5.70 -16.32 1.18
C ASN A 188 -5.79 -15.06 0.30
N VAL A 189 -4.70 -14.29 0.20
CA VAL A 189 -4.66 -13.02 -0.57
C VAL A 189 -4.97 -13.23 -2.06
N GLN A 190 -4.76 -14.44 -2.60
CA GLN A 190 -5.13 -14.81 -3.96
C GLN A 190 -6.66 -14.78 -4.16
N ASP A 191 -7.42 -15.08 -3.10
CA ASP A 191 -8.88 -15.11 -3.12
C ASP A 191 -9.53 -13.75 -2.78
N LYS A 192 -8.75 -12.67 -2.63
CA LYS A 192 -9.25 -11.34 -2.19
C LYS A 192 -10.36 -10.74 -3.06
N TYR A 193 -10.51 -11.20 -4.30
CA TYR A 193 -11.55 -10.75 -5.23
C TYR A 193 -12.72 -11.72 -5.37
N VAL A 194 -12.69 -12.84 -4.64
CA VAL A 194 -13.77 -13.83 -4.60
C VAL A 194 -14.75 -13.46 -3.49
N PRO A 195 -16.06 -13.35 -3.77
CA PRO A 195 -17.03 -13.03 -2.74
C PRO A 195 -17.07 -14.00 -1.57
N ALA A 196 -17.26 -13.46 -0.36
CA ALA A 196 -17.49 -14.26 0.83
C ALA A 196 -18.74 -15.14 0.63
N GLY A 197 -18.61 -16.43 0.93
CA GLY A 197 -19.68 -17.42 0.74
C GLY A 197 -19.77 -18.03 -0.67
N THR A 198 -18.89 -17.65 -1.62
CA THR A 198 -18.78 -18.36 -2.90
C THR A 198 -18.41 -19.83 -2.65
N PRO A 199 -19.14 -20.81 -3.22
CA PRO A 199 -18.81 -22.22 -3.08
C PRO A 199 -17.36 -22.50 -3.52
N GLY A 200 -16.58 -23.18 -2.68
CA GLY A 200 -15.18 -23.50 -2.93
C GLY A 200 -14.15 -22.47 -2.42
N LYS A 201 -14.57 -21.24 -2.09
CA LYS A 201 -13.67 -20.26 -1.45
C LYS A 201 -13.34 -20.72 -0.03
N ARG A 202 -12.04 -20.87 0.27
CA ARG A 202 -11.59 -21.21 1.63
C ARG A 202 -11.45 -19.93 2.47
N ALA A 203 -12.04 -19.95 3.66
CA ALA A 203 -11.88 -18.89 4.65
C ALA A 203 -11.84 -19.52 6.05
N TYR A 204 -10.86 -19.11 6.84
CA TYR A 204 -10.47 -19.76 8.08
C TYR A 204 -10.78 -18.86 9.27
N THR A 205 -11.49 -19.37 10.27
CA THR A 205 -11.36 -18.83 11.63
C THR A 205 -9.90 -18.94 12.08
N THR A 206 -9.49 -18.17 13.09
CA THR A 206 -8.14 -18.30 13.64
C THR A 206 -7.81 -19.72 14.07
N SER A 207 -8.75 -20.41 14.72
CA SER A 207 -8.57 -21.80 15.14
C SER A 207 -8.40 -22.77 13.96
N GLU A 208 -9.10 -22.53 12.83
CA GLU A 208 -8.94 -23.34 11.61
C GLU A 208 -7.60 -23.05 10.94
N LEU A 209 -7.14 -21.80 10.93
CA LEU A 209 -5.82 -21.44 10.40
C LEU A 209 -4.69 -22.01 11.28
N GLU A 210 -4.85 -21.98 12.61
CA GLU A 210 -3.92 -22.65 13.54
C GLU A 210 -3.84 -24.14 13.25
N ALA A 211 -4.97 -24.82 13.04
CA ALA A 211 -5.01 -26.24 12.72
C ALA A 211 -4.35 -26.55 11.37
N LEU A 212 -4.50 -25.68 10.36
CA LEU A 212 -3.82 -25.84 9.07
C LEU A 212 -2.28 -25.85 9.20
N TYR A 213 -1.73 -25.14 10.20
CA TYR A 213 -0.30 -25.06 10.45
C TYR A 213 0.13 -25.80 11.72
N ASP A 214 -0.63 -26.81 12.18
CA ASP A 214 -0.26 -27.63 13.35
C ASP A 214 0.86 -28.66 13.07
N GLY A 215 1.31 -28.74 11.81
CA GLY A 215 2.32 -29.66 11.31
C GLY A 215 1.76 -30.97 10.75
N THR A 216 0.44 -31.19 10.78
CA THR A 216 -0.21 -32.40 10.23
C THR A 216 -0.75 -32.23 8.81
N HIS A 217 -0.90 -30.98 8.33
CA HIS A 217 -1.43 -30.64 7.00
C HIS A 217 -0.35 -30.13 6.04
N THR A 218 0.91 -30.56 6.22
CA THR A 218 2.03 -30.06 5.39
C THR A 218 1.86 -30.33 3.90
N ASP A 219 1.15 -31.40 3.52
CA ASP A 219 0.84 -31.73 2.12
C ASP A 219 -0.17 -30.75 1.48
N GLU A 220 -0.93 -29.99 2.28
CA GLU A 220 -1.86 -28.96 1.79
C GLU A 220 -1.18 -27.61 1.53
N LEU A 221 0.09 -27.44 1.95
CA LEU A 221 0.81 -26.18 1.91
C LEU A 221 1.89 -26.21 0.81
N SER A 222 1.72 -25.41 -0.23
CA SER A 222 2.60 -25.44 -1.42
C SER A 222 3.76 -24.43 -1.38
N GLY A 223 3.89 -23.68 -0.29
CA GLY A 223 4.91 -22.65 -0.10
C GLY A 223 4.48 -21.65 0.97
N ASN A 224 5.18 -20.51 1.04
CA ASN A 224 4.75 -19.43 1.92
C ASN A 224 3.41 -18.88 1.43
N GLU A 225 2.41 -18.86 2.30
CA GLU A 225 1.08 -18.33 1.98
C GLU A 225 0.80 -17.04 2.74
N THR A 226 0.24 -16.07 2.03
CA THR A 226 -0.21 -14.80 2.62
C THR A 226 -1.72 -14.84 2.84
N TYR A 227 -2.13 -14.72 4.10
CA TYR A 227 -3.50 -14.56 4.53
C TYR A 227 -3.79 -13.11 4.89
N GLN A 228 -5.02 -12.68 4.64
CA GLN A 228 -5.56 -11.41 5.09
C GLN A 228 -6.93 -11.61 5.73
N TRP A 229 -7.37 -10.68 6.57
CA TRP A 229 -8.74 -10.70 7.05
C TRP A 229 -9.71 -10.56 5.88
N GLU A 230 -10.66 -11.50 5.78
CA GLU A 230 -11.68 -11.53 4.74
C GLU A 230 -12.63 -10.34 4.92
N PRO A 231 -12.71 -9.43 3.93
CA PRO A 231 -13.59 -8.28 4.00
C PRO A 231 -15.05 -8.71 3.79
N LEU A 232 -15.98 -8.09 4.52
CA LEU A 232 -17.42 -8.26 4.32
C LEU A 232 -17.89 -7.84 2.93
N LEU A 233 -17.16 -6.93 2.30
CA LEU A 233 -17.38 -6.51 0.93
C LEU A 233 -16.15 -6.82 0.11
N THR A 234 -16.34 -7.63 -0.92
CA THR A 234 -15.29 -7.94 -1.88
C THR A 234 -14.78 -6.67 -2.54
N PRO A 235 -13.48 -6.37 -2.47
CA PRO A 235 -12.90 -5.26 -3.20
C PRO A 235 -13.13 -5.45 -4.71
N GLU A 236 -13.33 -4.35 -5.41
CA GLU A 236 -13.34 -4.38 -6.87
C GLU A 236 -11.92 -4.67 -7.37
N LYS A 237 -11.79 -5.56 -8.36
CA LYS A 237 -10.51 -5.77 -9.06
C LYS A 237 -9.99 -4.44 -9.60
N GLU A 238 -8.68 -4.24 -9.43
CA GLU A 238 -7.99 -3.10 -10.02
C GLU A 238 -7.99 -3.24 -11.54
N ASN A 239 -7.83 -2.12 -12.28
CA ASN A 239 -7.67 -2.24 -13.73
C ASN A 239 -6.24 -2.69 -14.00
N GLY A 240 -6.05 -3.60 -14.94
CA GLY A 240 -4.71 -3.86 -15.47
C GLY A 240 -4.26 -2.71 -16.38
N ALA A 241 -2.97 -2.72 -16.73
CA ALA A 241 -2.44 -1.88 -17.78
C ALA A 241 -3.05 -2.28 -19.14
N PRO A 242 -3.23 -1.34 -20.07
CA PRO A 242 -3.83 -1.64 -21.36
C PRO A 242 -2.94 -2.57 -22.20
N VAL A 243 -3.58 -3.36 -23.05
CA VAL A 243 -2.91 -4.09 -24.14
C VAL A 243 -3.04 -3.26 -25.41
N THR A 244 -1.92 -2.90 -26.02
CA THR A 244 -1.91 -2.11 -27.26
C THR A 244 -1.75 -3.06 -28.44
N VAL A 245 -2.61 -2.94 -29.45
CA VAL A 245 -2.54 -3.74 -30.67
C VAL A 245 -2.11 -2.83 -31.82
N HIS A 246 -0.96 -3.15 -32.39
CA HIS A 246 -0.39 -2.44 -33.52
C HIS A 246 -0.70 -3.16 -34.83
N TYR A 247 -0.93 -2.38 -35.87
CA TYR A 247 -1.13 -2.86 -37.23
C TYR A 247 -0.10 -2.20 -38.12
N GLN A 248 0.96 -2.93 -38.47
CA GLN A 248 2.12 -2.39 -39.17
C GLN A 248 2.38 -3.14 -40.47
N ASP A 249 3.00 -2.47 -41.44
CA ASP A 249 3.59 -3.15 -42.59
C ASP A 249 4.98 -3.71 -42.26
N GLN A 250 5.62 -4.34 -43.25
CA GLN A 250 6.96 -4.94 -43.13
C GLN A 250 8.07 -3.91 -42.80
N ASP A 251 7.82 -2.62 -43.04
CA ASP A 251 8.76 -1.52 -42.75
C ASP A 251 8.47 -0.88 -41.37
N GLY A 252 7.51 -1.41 -40.61
CA GLY A 252 7.11 -0.90 -39.30
C GLY A 252 6.19 0.32 -39.35
N LYS A 253 5.66 0.67 -40.53
CA LYS A 253 4.72 1.79 -40.67
C LYS A 253 3.32 1.36 -40.25
N THR A 254 2.68 2.16 -39.40
CA THR A 254 1.28 1.96 -39.02
C THR A 254 0.35 2.08 -40.22
N ILE A 255 -0.42 1.03 -40.49
CA ILE A 255 -1.39 0.96 -41.61
C ILE A 255 -2.85 1.04 -41.15
N LYS A 256 -3.10 0.84 -39.85
CA LYS A 256 -4.38 1.05 -39.17
C LYS A 256 -4.08 1.57 -37.77
N GLU A 257 -4.92 2.49 -37.27
CA GLU A 257 -4.82 3.02 -35.90
C GLU A 257 -4.76 1.89 -34.87
N ASP A 258 -3.90 2.09 -33.86
CA ASP A 258 -3.69 1.12 -32.79
C ASP A 258 -4.95 0.94 -31.95
N ASP A 259 -5.26 -0.31 -31.60
CA ASP A 259 -6.35 -0.61 -30.68
C ASP A 259 -5.83 -0.68 -29.24
N GLN A 260 -6.65 -0.25 -28.28
CA GLN A 260 -6.36 -0.29 -26.85
C GLN A 260 -7.38 -1.17 -26.15
N LEU A 261 -6.98 -2.37 -25.73
CA LEU A 261 -7.80 -3.21 -24.88
C LEU A 261 -7.59 -2.84 -23.42
N THR A 262 -8.69 -2.74 -22.68
CA THR A 262 -8.66 -2.46 -21.24
C THR A 262 -9.53 -3.46 -20.51
N GLY A 263 -9.04 -4.00 -19.40
CA GLY A 263 -9.78 -4.88 -18.53
C GLY A 263 -9.28 -4.84 -17.10
N LYS A 264 -9.87 -5.71 -16.26
CA LYS A 264 -9.47 -5.87 -14.87
C LYS A 264 -8.25 -6.78 -14.75
N LEU A 265 -7.46 -6.58 -13.68
CA LEU A 265 -6.32 -7.46 -13.39
C LEU A 265 -6.76 -8.93 -13.36
N ASP A 266 -5.98 -9.79 -14.01
CA ASP A 266 -6.22 -11.22 -14.19
C ASP A 266 -7.46 -11.58 -15.03
N GLU A 267 -8.19 -10.61 -15.60
CA GLU A 267 -9.21 -10.87 -16.61
C GLU A 267 -8.53 -11.24 -17.94
N THR A 268 -9.12 -12.14 -18.71
CA THR A 268 -8.54 -12.58 -19.98
C THR A 268 -8.79 -11.57 -21.11
N PHE A 269 -7.85 -11.49 -22.03
CA PHE A 269 -8.04 -10.85 -23.33
C PHE A 269 -7.64 -11.81 -24.44
N THR A 270 -8.26 -11.64 -25.60
CA THR A 270 -7.89 -12.30 -26.85
C THR A 270 -8.00 -11.29 -27.96
N VAL A 271 -7.04 -11.28 -28.88
CA VAL A 271 -7.02 -10.43 -30.06
C VAL A 271 -6.78 -11.26 -31.30
N GLU A 272 -7.53 -10.97 -32.34
CA GLU A 272 -7.40 -11.61 -33.65
C GLU A 272 -7.03 -10.55 -34.69
N ALA A 273 -6.25 -10.96 -35.68
CA ALA A 273 -5.85 -10.08 -36.76
C ALA A 273 -7.07 -9.74 -37.64
N PRO A 274 -7.43 -8.46 -37.80
CA PRO A 274 -8.47 -8.08 -38.74
C PRO A 274 -7.98 -8.24 -40.19
N THR A 275 -8.93 -8.46 -41.11
CA THR A 275 -8.69 -8.24 -42.54
C THR A 275 -8.52 -6.74 -42.80
N ILE A 276 -7.49 -6.37 -43.55
CA ILE A 276 -7.23 -4.98 -43.94
C ILE A 276 -7.20 -4.94 -45.47
N ASP A 277 -8.04 -4.09 -46.08
CA ASP A 277 -8.15 -4.02 -47.55
C ASP A 277 -6.79 -3.66 -48.20
N GLY A 278 -6.37 -4.48 -49.16
CA GLY A 278 -5.09 -4.34 -49.86
C GLY A 278 -3.87 -4.79 -49.06
N TYR A 279 -4.07 -5.54 -47.98
CA TYR A 279 -3.01 -6.08 -47.12
C TYR A 279 -3.29 -7.52 -46.68
N THR A 280 -2.30 -8.39 -46.80
CA THR A 280 -2.33 -9.77 -46.29
C THR A 280 -1.51 -9.88 -45.00
N LEU A 281 -2.07 -10.50 -43.96
CA LEU A 281 -1.35 -10.76 -42.69
C LEU A 281 -0.17 -11.69 -42.95
N GLN A 282 1.01 -11.33 -42.44
CA GLN A 282 2.21 -12.15 -42.61
C GLN A 282 2.85 -12.60 -41.31
N ASP A 283 2.82 -11.79 -40.25
CA ASP A 283 3.41 -12.17 -38.96
C ASP A 283 2.60 -11.62 -37.78
N THR A 284 2.75 -12.25 -36.62
CA THR A 284 2.15 -11.82 -35.36
C THR A 284 3.21 -11.85 -34.27
N GLN A 285 3.51 -10.67 -33.73
CA GLN A 285 4.49 -10.49 -32.66
C GLN A 285 3.78 -10.21 -31.33
N GLY A 286 4.27 -10.83 -30.25
CA GLY A 286 3.64 -10.77 -28.93
C GLY A 286 2.60 -11.88 -28.73
N VAL A 287 1.92 -11.85 -27.58
CA VAL A 287 0.95 -12.90 -27.19
C VAL A 287 -0.47 -12.43 -27.49
N THR A 288 -1.18 -13.13 -28.37
CA THR A 288 -2.54 -12.76 -28.81
C THR A 288 -3.64 -13.13 -27.80
N SER A 289 -3.30 -13.87 -26.76
CA SER A 289 -4.21 -14.17 -25.65
C SER A 289 -3.47 -14.22 -24.33
N GLY A 290 -4.09 -13.73 -23.27
CA GLY A 290 -3.46 -13.67 -21.97
C GLY A 290 -4.39 -13.05 -20.95
N THR A 291 -3.81 -12.54 -19.86
CA THR A 291 -4.54 -11.77 -18.85
C THR A 291 -3.99 -10.36 -18.74
N TYR A 292 -4.83 -9.42 -18.31
CA TYR A 292 -4.35 -8.07 -18.00
C TYR A 292 -3.46 -8.12 -16.74
N THR A 293 -2.26 -7.55 -16.86
CA THR A 293 -1.29 -7.46 -15.77
C THR A 293 -1.15 -6.02 -15.28
N THR A 294 -0.26 -5.77 -14.32
CA THR A 294 0.09 -4.40 -13.88
C THR A 294 1.00 -3.67 -14.86
N GLU A 295 1.60 -4.39 -15.81
CA GLU A 295 2.52 -3.85 -16.83
C GLU A 295 1.85 -3.80 -18.20
N PRO A 296 2.07 -2.75 -19.00
CA PRO A 296 1.48 -2.66 -20.34
C PRO A 296 2.01 -3.78 -21.24
N GLN A 297 1.15 -4.27 -22.11
CA GLN A 297 1.48 -5.34 -23.07
C GLN A 297 1.22 -4.85 -24.49
N SER A 298 1.88 -5.46 -25.47
CA SER A 298 1.71 -5.13 -26.89
C SER A 298 1.59 -6.38 -27.76
N VAL A 299 0.72 -6.30 -28.76
CA VAL A 299 0.61 -7.28 -29.86
C VAL A 299 0.78 -6.51 -31.16
N THR A 300 1.60 -7.00 -32.09
CA THR A 300 1.79 -6.38 -33.40
C THR A 300 1.42 -7.38 -34.49
N PHE A 301 0.40 -7.05 -35.27
CA PHE A 301 0.09 -7.75 -36.51
C PHE A 301 0.84 -7.07 -37.66
N VAL A 302 1.69 -7.83 -38.33
CA VAL A 302 2.52 -7.35 -39.44
C VAL A 302 1.92 -7.82 -40.76
N TYR A 303 1.67 -6.88 -41.66
CA TYR A 303 1.01 -7.12 -42.94
C TYR A 303 1.93 -6.82 -44.12
N GLN A 304 1.67 -7.49 -45.24
CA GLN A 304 2.28 -7.21 -46.53
C GLN A 304 1.22 -6.58 -47.44
N LYS A 305 1.58 -5.50 -48.15
CA LYS A 305 0.68 -4.86 -49.11
C LYS A 305 0.47 -5.77 -50.31
N ASP A 306 -0.79 -5.98 -50.71
CA ASP A 306 -1.15 -6.76 -51.89
C ASP A 306 -0.72 -6.01 -53.17
N ALA A 307 -0.29 -6.74 -54.20
CA ALA A 307 0.08 -6.14 -55.47
C ALA A 307 -1.18 -5.61 -56.19
N ASP A 308 -1.17 -4.34 -56.60
CA ASP A 308 -2.26 -3.72 -57.37
C ASP A 308 -2.42 -4.44 -58.73
N GLU A 309 -3.43 -5.31 -58.87
CA GLU A 309 -3.91 -5.72 -60.19
C GLU A 309 -4.74 -4.60 -60.82
N SER A 310 -4.07 -3.66 -61.49
CA SER A 310 -4.70 -2.83 -62.52
C SER A 310 -4.24 -3.27 -63.90
N SER A 311 -5.15 -4.00 -64.55
CA SER A 311 -5.47 -3.99 -65.98
C SER A 311 -4.48 -3.32 -66.94
N ASN A 312 -3.94 -4.10 -67.87
CA ASN A 312 -3.77 -3.61 -69.23
C ASN A 312 -4.25 -4.65 -70.26
N SER A 313 -5.48 -4.43 -70.73
CA SER A 313 -6.01 -5.03 -71.95
C SER A 313 -5.62 -4.12 -73.12
N SER A 314 -4.78 -4.62 -74.03
CA SER A 314 -4.85 -4.27 -75.45
C SER A 314 -4.00 -5.22 -76.30
N SER A 315 -4.58 -5.53 -77.47
CA SER A 315 -4.34 -6.67 -78.34
C SER A 315 -3.23 -6.49 -79.39
N SER A 316 -2.63 -7.63 -79.76
CA SER A 316 -2.28 -8.03 -81.14
C SER A 316 -1.21 -7.23 -81.93
N SER A 317 -0.03 -7.82 -82.16
CA SER A 317 0.28 -8.60 -83.38
C SER A 317 1.75 -9.09 -83.43
N SER A 318 1.93 -10.22 -84.11
CA SER A 318 3.13 -11.01 -84.44
C SER A 318 4.40 -10.19 -84.80
N THR A 319 5.65 -10.63 -84.58
CA THR A 319 6.30 -11.82 -85.17
C THR A 319 7.76 -11.94 -84.64
N THR A 320 8.28 -13.17 -84.59
CA THR A 320 9.71 -13.60 -84.70
C THR A 320 10.74 -13.32 -83.59
N THR A 321 11.15 -14.39 -82.92
CA THR A 321 12.51 -14.73 -82.43
C THR A 321 13.55 -14.72 -83.59
N PRO A 322 14.89 -14.59 -83.36
CA PRO A 322 15.65 -15.36 -82.36
C PRO A 322 16.84 -14.67 -81.65
N SER A 323 17.20 -15.29 -80.51
CA SER A 323 18.55 -15.53 -79.94
C SER A 323 19.52 -14.39 -79.61
N GLY A 324 20.09 -14.45 -78.39
CA GLY A 324 21.50 -14.10 -78.16
C GLY A 324 21.82 -13.22 -76.95
N ASP A 325 22.06 -13.87 -75.81
CA ASP A 325 23.14 -13.63 -74.84
C ASP A 325 23.38 -12.28 -74.10
N THR A 326 23.54 -12.48 -72.78
CA THR A 326 24.50 -11.85 -71.83
C THR A 326 24.21 -10.51 -71.14
N ASN A 327 23.82 -10.66 -69.87
CA ASN A 327 24.53 -10.27 -68.64
C ASN A 327 24.77 -8.78 -68.28
N SER A 328 24.03 -8.37 -67.24
CA SER A 328 24.47 -7.74 -65.98
C SER A 328 25.01 -6.31 -65.93
N GLY A 329 24.48 -5.56 -64.95
CA GLY A 329 25.22 -4.53 -64.23
C GLY A 329 24.58 -3.15 -64.19
N GLY A 330 23.43 -3.01 -63.53
CA GLY A 330 22.77 -1.73 -63.30
C GLY A 330 23.51 -0.84 -62.29
N GLY A 331 23.88 0.36 -62.75
CA GLY A 331 24.31 1.50 -61.94
C GLY A 331 23.13 2.16 -61.22
N SER A 332 23.42 2.87 -60.12
CA SER A 332 23.50 4.35 -60.07
C SER A 332 22.10 4.98 -59.96
N SER A 333 21.79 5.90 -59.06
CA SER A 333 22.53 7.14 -58.80
C SER A 333 21.84 7.97 -57.69
N THR A 334 22.64 8.73 -56.94
CA THR A 334 22.48 10.17 -56.54
C THR A 334 21.07 10.71 -56.23
N ASP A 335 20.77 11.27 -55.06
CA ASP A 335 21.41 12.35 -54.28
C ASP A 335 21.29 13.76 -54.91
N SER A 336 20.72 14.67 -54.12
CA SER A 336 20.68 16.15 -54.19
C SER A 336 19.54 16.63 -53.27
N SER A 337 19.59 17.72 -52.50
CA SER A 337 20.61 18.71 -52.13
C SER A 337 19.93 19.70 -51.17
N SER A 338 20.67 20.20 -50.16
CA SER A 338 20.62 21.59 -49.59
C SER A 338 19.32 22.07 -48.88
N THR A 339 19.26 22.89 -47.82
CA THR A 339 20.23 23.77 -47.16
C THR A 339 19.62 24.34 -45.86
N THR A 340 20.49 24.66 -44.89
CA THR A 340 20.45 25.73 -43.87
C THR A 340 19.25 25.95 -42.94
N GLY A 341 19.55 26.00 -41.65
CA GLY A 341 18.79 26.74 -40.64
C GLY A 341 19.38 26.56 -39.24
N SER A 342 20.20 27.51 -38.81
CA SER A 342 20.80 27.56 -37.47
C SER A 342 19.95 28.38 -36.49
N SER A 343 19.99 27.93 -35.23
CA SER A 343 19.83 28.66 -33.96
C SER A 343 18.53 29.40 -33.65
N SER A 344 17.84 28.93 -32.61
CA SER A 344 17.84 29.64 -31.32
C SER A 344 17.40 28.71 -30.18
N SER A 345 18.30 28.55 -29.24
CA SER A 345 18.21 27.91 -27.94
C SER A 345 17.27 28.63 -26.97
N GLU A 346 16.51 27.86 -26.19
CA GLU A 346 16.13 28.23 -24.83
C GLU A 346 16.66 27.17 -23.85
N ASN A 347 17.50 27.65 -22.93
CA ASN A 347 18.09 26.90 -21.84
C ASN A 347 17.43 27.35 -20.53
N SER A 348 17.21 26.37 -19.65
CA SER A 348 17.24 26.47 -18.19
C SER A 348 16.13 27.24 -17.46
N SER A 349 15.38 26.49 -16.64
CA SER A 349 15.59 26.57 -15.18
C SER A 349 14.86 25.46 -14.44
N SER A 350 15.64 24.52 -13.90
CA SER A 350 15.30 23.68 -12.75
C SER A 350 15.08 24.54 -11.51
N LEU A 351 13.95 24.36 -10.81
CA LEU A 351 13.75 24.76 -9.42
C LEU A 351 12.73 23.82 -8.76
N GLU A 352 13.28 22.91 -7.96
CA GLU A 352 12.82 22.44 -6.65
C GLU A 352 11.31 22.20 -6.45
N SER A 353 10.92 20.94 -6.64
CA SER A 353 9.69 20.36 -6.08
C SER A 353 9.88 20.08 -4.58
N SER A 354 9.79 21.12 -3.75
CA SER A 354 9.57 20.97 -2.32
C SER A 354 8.07 20.82 -2.04
N GLY A 355 7.63 19.66 -1.57
CA GLY A 355 6.24 19.48 -1.17
C GLY A 355 5.83 18.04 -0.98
N SER A 356 6.64 17.30 -0.21
CA SER A 356 6.32 15.95 0.27
C SER A 356 4.86 15.88 0.70
N ALA A 357 4.08 15.13 -0.07
CA ALA A 357 2.69 14.85 0.22
C ALA A 357 2.68 14.10 1.56
N ASN A 358 2.23 14.78 2.61
CA ASN A 358 1.82 14.15 3.85
C ASN A 358 0.87 12.99 3.51
N LEU A 359 1.41 11.77 3.51
CA LEU A 359 0.68 10.53 3.42
C LEU A 359 -0.36 10.54 4.54
N VAL A 360 -1.62 10.58 4.14
CA VAL A 360 -2.73 10.66 5.08
C VAL A 360 -2.85 9.31 5.78
N LYS A 361 -2.54 9.29 7.08
CA LYS A 361 -2.72 8.13 7.95
C LYS A 361 -4.21 7.69 7.91
N PRO A 362 -4.53 6.45 7.50
CA PRO A 362 -5.88 5.90 7.69
C PRO A 362 -6.27 6.02 9.16
N LYS A 363 -7.57 6.21 9.48
CA LYS A 363 -8.11 6.57 10.82
C LYS A 363 -8.11 8.09 11.14
N MET A 364 -8.53 8.96 10.20
CA MET A 364 -8.81 10.40 10.47
C MET A 364 -10.25 10.82 10.13
N SER A 365 -10.74 11.92 10.71
CA SER A 365 -12.01 12.52 10.30
C SER A 365 -11.80 13.79 9.49
N VAL A 366 -12.53 13.92 8.38
CA VAL A 366 -12.54 15.10 7.51
C VAL A 366 -13.94 15.70 7.42
N THR A 367 -13.99 17.01 7.20
CA THR A 367 -15.21 17.80 7.06
C THR A 367 -15.23 18.46 5.69
N ALA A 368 -16.37 18.41 5.00
CA ALA A 368 -16.57 19.08 3.73
C ALA A 368 -16.97 20.55 3.93
N VAL A 369 -16.13 21.47 3.42
CA VAL A 369 -16.32 22.92 3.54
C VAL A 369 -16.98 23.54 2.30
N LYS A 370 -17.08 22.78 1.20
CA LYS A 370 -17.77 23.13 -0.04
C LYS A 370 -18.76 22.03 -0.43
N LYS A 371 -19.59 22.28 -1.45
CA LYS A 371 -20.41 21.24 -2.09
C LYS A 371 -19.48 20.14 -2.58
N ILE A 372 -19.76 18.90 -2.19
CA ILE A 372 -18.91 17.74 -2.51
C ILE A 372 -19.77 16.55 -2.94
N GLY A 373 -19.27 15.78 -3.90
CA GLY A 373 -19.92 14.55 -4.34
C GLY A 373 -19.40 13.37 -3.52
N PHE A 374 -20.29 12.43 -3.23
CA PHE A 374 -20.01 11.15 -2.60
C PHE A 374 -20.25 10.06 -3.63
N TYR A 375 -19.23 9.27 -3.93
CA TYR A 375 -19.19 8.37 -5.08
C TYR A 375 -19.02 6.92 -4.67
N ARG A 376 -19.49 5.99 -5.52
CA ARG A 376 -19.31 4.54 -5.31
C ARG A 376 -17.86 4.12 -5.52
N THR A 377 -17.14 4.77 -6.43
CA THR A 377 -15.74 4.43 -6.78
C THR A 377 -14.84 5.67 -6.75
N ALA A 378 -13.51 5.46 -6.72
CA ALA A 378 -12.52 6.54 -6.68
C ALA A 378 -12.48 7.39 -7.99
N THR A 379 -12.99 6.84 -9.09
CA THR A 379 -13.06 7.55 -10.38
C THR A 379 -14.40 8.23 -10.53
N PHE A 380 -14.45 9.53 -10.25
CA PHE A 380 -15.71 10.26 -10.16
C PHE A 380 -16.40 10.44 -11.52
N SER A 381 -17.66 10.02 -11.59
CA SER A 381 -18.55 10.24 -12.74
C SER A 381 -19.96 10.55 -12.27
N ALA A 382 -20.82 11.03 -13.17
CA ALA A 382 -22.23 11.22 -12.82
C ALA A 382 -22.92 9.88 -12.47
N LYS A 383 -22.57 8.80 -13.19
CA LYS A 383 -23.15 7.45 -13.06
C LYS A 383 -22.90 6.83 -11.68
N ASN A 384 -21.72 7.03 -11.12
CA ASN A 384 -21.36 6.43 -9.82
C ASN A 384 -21.51 7.39 -8.63
N ARG A 385 -22.09 8.58 -8.83
CA ARG A 385 -22.34 9.52 -7.74
C ARG A 385 -23.55 9.05 -6.93
N LEU A 386 -23.31 8.69 -5.67
CA LEU A 386 -24.34 8.32 -4.71
C LEU A 386 -25.16 9.51 -4.25
N LYS A 387 -24.48 10.62 -3.95
CA LYS A 387 -25.12 11.79 -3.35
C LYS A 387 -24.28 13.06 -3.55
N TRP A 388 -24.96 14.19 -3.70
CA TRP A 388 -24.36 15.50 -3.44
C TRP A 388 -24.58 15.90 -1.99
N PHE A 389 -23.50 16.28 -1.31
CA PHE A 389 -23.59 17.04 -0.08
C PHE A 389 -23.55 18.53 -0.44
N PRO A 390 -24.64 19.28 -0.22
CA PRO A 390 -24.67 20.71 -0.52
C PRO A 390 -23.69 21.48 0.37
N LYS A 391 -23.28 22.68 -0.07
CA LYS A 391 -22.54 23.61 0.79
C LYS A 391 -23.41 23.95 2.01
N GLN A 392 -22.82 23.88 3.19
CA GLN A 392 -23.50 24.16 4.47
C GLN A 392 -22.78 25.28 5.23
N THR A 393 -23.46 25.83 6.24
CA THR A 393 -22.80 26.68 7.23
C THR A 393 -21.89 25.85 8.12
N ARG A 394 -20.87 26.48 8.73
CA ARG A 394 -19.80 25.80 9.46
C ARG A 394 -20.27 24.79 10.52
N THR A 395 -21.36 25.09 11.21
CA THR A 395 -21.90 24.24 12.27
C THR A 395 -22.67 23.02 11.77
N LYS A 396 -22.95 22.99 10.45
CA LYS A 396 -23.67 21.94 9.72
C LYS A 396 -22.81 21.29 8.63
N TRP A 397 -21.51 21.59 8.58
CA TRP A 397 -20.65 21.00 7.57
C TRP A 397 -20.65 19.48 7.66
N PRO A 398 -20.81 18.77 6.51
CA PRO A 398 -20.80 17.32 6.49
C PRO A 398 -19.46 16.76 6.96
N GLN A 399 -19.51 15.75 7.82
CA GLN A 399 -18.36 15.05 8.36
C GLN A 399 -18.26 13.64 7.80
N PHE A 400 -17.03 13.17 7.66
CA PHE A 400 -16.69 11.87 7.12
C PHE A 400 -15.56 11.27 7.95
N VAL A 401 -15.57 9.95 8.11
CA VAL A 401 -14.43 9.20 8.66
C VAL A 401 -13.66 8.61 7.49
N VAL A 402 -12.39 8.99 7.34
CA VAL A 402 -11.47 8.42 6.35
C VAL A 402 -11.06 7.04 6.82
N VAL A 403 -11.40 6.05 6.00
CA VAL A 403 -11.05 4.65 6.23
C VAL A 403 -9.70 4.36 5.59
N LYS A 404 -9.53 4.72 4.30
CA LYS A 404 -8.29 4.58 3.55
C LYS A 404 -8.19 5.61 2.43
N THR A 405 -7.04 5.67 1.78
CA THR A 405 -6.83 6.39 0.53
C THR A 405 -7.00 5.46 -0.67
N ALA A 406 -7.28 6.05 -1.84
CA ALA A 406 -7.32 5.35 -3.12
C ALA A 406 -6.96 6.32 -4.25
N TYR A 407 -6.58 5.80 -5.41
CA TYR A 407 -6.34 6.62 -6.60
C TYR A 407 -7.46 6.44 -7.63
N SER A 408 -7.78 7.50 -8.38
CA SER A 408 -8.66 7.40 -9.54
C SER A 408 -7.91 6.79 -10.74
N LYS A 409 -8.63 6.45 -11.82
CA LYS A 409 -8.04 6.03 -13.10
C LYS A 409 -7.01 7.02 -13.68
N LYS A 410 -7.09 8.30 -13.28
CA LYS A 410 -6.15 9.36 -13.70
C LYS A 410 -5.09 9.68 -12.63
N GLY A 411 -4.83 8.76 -11.70
CA GLY A 411 -3.84 8.94 -10.64
C GLY A 411 -4.20 10.00 -9.58
N LEU A 412 -5.46 10.45 -9.51
CA LEU A 412 -5.85 11.46 -8.52
C LEU A 412 -6.17 10.79 -7.18
N LEU A 413 -5.49 11.23 -6.12
CA LEU A 413 -5.76 10.76 -4.76
C LEU A 413 -7.21 11.06 -4.32
N ARG A 414 -7.82 10.10 -3.63
CA ARG A 414 -9.17 10.11 -3.07
C ARG A 414 -9.18 9.56 -1.66
N TYR A 415 -10.13 10.03 -0.86
CA TYR A 415 -10.46 9.37 0.40
C TYR A 415 -11.59 8.38 0.16
N GLN A 416 -11.41 7.14 0.62
CA GLN A 416 -12.53 6.27 0.95
C GLN A 416 -13.00 6.62 2.36
N VAL A 417 -14.29 6.91 2.49
CA VAL A 417 -14.87 7.46 3.71
C VAL A 417 -16.17 6.77 4.10
N LYS A 418 -16.47 6.76 5.40
CA LYS A 418 -17.81 6.50 5.94
C LYS A 418 -18.54 7.83 6.18
N ASP A 419 -19.78 7.95 5.69
CA ASP A 419 -20.66 9.09 5.97
C ASP A 419 -21.20 9.01 7.40
N VAL A 420 -20.87 9.99 8.25
CA VAL A 420 -21.29 10.05 9.65
C VAL A 420 -22.32 11.16 9.94
N ASN A 421 -22.98 11.67 8.90
CA ASN A 421 -23.96 12.75 9.00
C ASN A 421 -25.35 12.20 9.32
N LYS A 422 -25.76 12.23 10.59
CA LYS A 422 -27.10 11.76 11.02
C LYS A 422 -28.20 12.40 10.18
N GLY A 423 -29.14 11.58 9.68
CA GLY A 423 -30.21 11.99 8.78
C GLY A 423 -29.82 12.05 7.29
N SER A 424 -28.58 11.75 6.94
CA SER A 424 -28.16 11.57 5.55
C SER A 424 -28.73 10.28 4.96
N LYS A 425 -29.26 10.31 3.73
CA LYS A 425 -29.62 9.10 2.96
C LYS A 425 -28.47 8.10 2.77
N THR A 426 -27.23 8.56 2.92
CA THR A 426 -26.02 7.74 2.85
C THR A 426 -25.37 7.54 4.22
N TYR A 427 -26.04 7.89 5.32
CA TYR A 427 -25.52 7.71 6.67
C TYR A 427 -25.06 6.27 6.90
N GLY A 428 -23.87 6.10 7.45
CA GLY A 428 -23.22 4.81 7.66
C GLY A 428 -22.61 4.18 6.41
N LYS A 429 -22.98 4.63 5.20
CA LYS A 429 -22.45 4.08 3.95
C LYS A 429 -21.01 4.52 3.71
N ARG A 430 -20.28 3.65 3.01
CA ARG A 430 -18.94 3.94 2.50
C ARG A 430 -19.01 4.47 1.06
N GLY A 431 -18.05 5.31 0.71
CA GLY A 431 -17.93 5.92 -0.61
C GLY A 431 -16.67 6.74 -0.72
N TYR A 432 -16.51 7.43 -1.82
CA TYR A 432 -15.31 8.19 -2.13
C TYR A 432 -15.59 9.69 -2.22
N ILE A 433 -14.65 10.49 -1.71
CA ILE A 433 -14.66 11.96 -1.79
C ILE A 433 -13.27 12.48 -2.20
N THR A 434 -13.21 13.71 -2.71
CA THR A 434 -11.94 14.34 -3.10
C THR A 434 -11.04 14.58 -1.88
N THR A 435 -9.72 14.50 -2.06
CA THR A 435 -8.73 14.90 -1.05
C THR A 435 -8.37 16.39 -1.12
N GLN A 436 -8.83 17.11 -2.14
CA GLN A 436 -8.47 18.51 -2.36
C GLN A 436 -8.83 19.38 -1.16
N GLN A 437 -7.83 20.05 -0.57
CA GLN A 437 -7.96 20.85 0.65
C GLN A 437 -8.95 22.02 0.53
N ALA A 438 -9.25 22.45 -0.71
CA ALA A 438 -10.28 23.44 -0.99
C ALA A 438 -11.71 22.94 -0.67
N TYR A 439 -11.92 21.62 -0.65
CA TYR A 439 -13.23 20.97 -0.44
C TYR A 439 -13.32 20.28 0.91
N VAL A 440 -12.21 19.70 1.39
CA VAL A 440 -12.16 18.93 2.63
C VAL A 440 -11.07 19.43 3.55
N ARG A 441 -11.32 19.41 4.87
CA ARG A 441 -10.35 19.76 5.92
C ARG A 441 -10.45 18.76 7.07
N GLY A 442 -9.40 18.64 7.88
CA GLY A 442 -9.47 17.86 9.12
C GLY A 442 -10.60 18.36 10.04
N THR A 443 -11.41 17.46 10.58
CA THR A 443 -12.55 17.79 11.45
C THR A 443 -12.10 18.32 12.81
N TYR A 444 -10.96 17.85 13.30
CA TYR A 444 -10.45 18.11 14.64
C TYR A 444 -9.16 18.92 14.60
N ALA A 445 -8.94 19.76 15.62
CA ALA A 445 -7.70 20.53 15.73
C ALA A 445 -6.49 19.60 15.95
N THR A 446 -5.40 19.90 15.24
CA THR A 446 -4.11 19.21 15.34
C THR A 446 -3.07 20.00 16.13
N THR A 447 -3.30 21.29 16.35
CA THR A 447 -2.43 22.18 17.13
C THR A 447 -3.17 22.80 18.31
N LYS A 448 -2.44 23.15 19.37
CA LYS A 448 -2.99 23.74 20.60
C LYS A 448 -3.00 25.27 20.48
N PRO A 449 -4.17 25.94 20.37
CA PRO A 449 -4.26 27.39 20.50
C PRO A 449 -4.16 27.82 21.97
N LYS A 450 -3.82 29.10 22.24
CA LYS A 450 -3.89 29.66 23.61
C LYS A 450 -5.35 29.80 24.08
N THR A 451 -6.21 30.26 23.18
CA THR A 451 -7.63 30.52 23.43
C THR A 451 -8.47 30.09 22.24
N ILE A 452 -9.66 29.54 22.50
CA ILE A 452 -10.67 29.26 21.49
C ILE A 452 -11.91 30.11 21.71
N LYS A 453 -12.61 30.47 20.63
CA LYS A 453 -13.97 31.03 20.65
C LYS A 453 -14.97 29.91 20.32
N VAL A 454 -16.02 29.80 21.12
CA VAL A 454 -17.13 28.87 20.87
C VAL A 454 -17.94 29.34 19.66
N VAL A 455 -18.03 28.52 18.63
CA VAL A 455 -18.74 28.81 17.37
C VAL A 455 -20.20 28.37 17.43
N LYS A 456 -20.47 27.27 18.14
CA LYS A 456 -21.81 26.76 18.50
C LYS A 456 -21.70 26.16 19.90
N GLY A 457 -22.74 26.31 20.72
CA GLY A 457 -22.74 25.91 22.13
C GLY A 457 -21.99 24.61 22.39
N LEU A 458 -21.09 24.63 23.37
CA LEU A 458 -20.10 23.58 23.61
C LEU A 458 -20.18 23.14 25.06
N ASN A 459 -20.24 21.84 25.31
CA ASN A 459 -20.26 21.32 26.68
C ASN A 459 -18.84 21.06 27.17
N GLY A 460 -18.59 21.41 28.44
CA GLY A 460 -17.42 21.03 29.22
C GLY A 460 -17.69 19.76 30.03
N TYR A 461 -16.69 18.90 30.11
CA TYR A 461 -16.77 17.57 30.71
C TYR A 461 -15.62 17.31 31.67
N ARG A 462 -15.83 16.40 32.63
CA ARG A 462 -14.79 16.01 33.59
C ARG A 462 -13.73 15.09 32.99
N ASP A 463 -14.07 14.33 31.96
CA ASP A 463 -13.23 13.31 31.34
C ASP A 463 -13.03 13.52 29.85
N VAL A 464 -11.95 12.93 29.33
CA VAL A 464 -11.55 13.01 27.92
C VAL A 464 -12.55 12.32 26.96
N LYS A 465 -13.33 11.35 27.47
CA LYS A 465 -14.37 10.63 26.71
C LYS A 465 -15.59 11.52 26.43
N LEU A 466 -15.74 12.62 27.17
CA LEU A 466 -16.89 13.53 27.14
C LEU A 466 -18.19 12.85 27.60
N SER A 467 -18.13 12.00 28.63
CA SER A 467 -19.33 11.34 29.17
C SER A 467 -19.94 12.10 30.35
N ARG A 468 -19.12 12.66 31.25
CA ARG A 468 -19.61 13.38 32.44
C ARG A 468 -19.65 14.89 32.22
N LYS A 469 -20.77 15.37 31.70
CA LYS A 469 -21.01 16.81 31.45
C LYS A 469 -21.00 17.59 32.77
N GLN A 470 -20.34 18.75 32.79
CA GLN A 470 -20.27 19.64 33.95
C GLN A 470 -20.81 21.04 33.65
N THR A 471 -20.54 21.57 32.45
CA THR A 471 -20.84 22.98 32.14
C THR A 471 -21.24 23.12 30.68
N HIS A 472 -22.08 24.11 30.38
CA HIS A 472 -22.41 24.51 29.01
C HIS A 472 -21.81 25.89 28.71
N TYR A 473 -21.03 25.98 27.64
CA TYR A 473 -20.42 27.21 27.14
C TYR A 473 -21.23 27.74 25.96
N ARG A 474 -21.63 29.01 26.06
CA ARG A 474 -22.48 29.66 25.04
C ARG A 474 -21.65 30.07 23.83
N GLN A 475 -22.31 30.22 22.68
CA GLN A 475 -21.69 30.77 21.48
C GLN A 475 -21.04 32.13 21.77
N GLY A 476 -19.85 32.36 21.21
CA GLY A 476 -19.09 33.59 21.40
C GLY A 476 -18.13 33.58 22.60
N GLN A 477 -18.36 32.70 23.58
CA GLN A 477 -17.51 32.60 24.77
C GLN A 477 -16.08 32.20 24.40
N ARG A 478 -15.10 32.80 25.09
CA ARG A 478 -13.67 32.50 24.93
C ARG A 478 -13.19 31.56 26.03
N LEU A 479 -12.51 30.48 25.65
CA LEU A 479 -12.03 29.44 26.57
C LEU A 479 -10.51 29.30 26.46
N ALA A 480 -9.81 29.37 27.58
CA ALA A 480 -8.36 29.21 27.65
C ALA A 480 -7.97 27.72 27.63
N VAL A 481 -7.10 27.34 26.68
CA VAL A 481 -6.72 25.94 26.46
C VAL A 481 -5.38 25.65 27.13
N LYS A 482 -5.37 24.63 27.99
CA LYS A 482 -4.18 24.10 28.68
C LYS A 482 -3.43 23.09 27.82
N LYS A 483 -4.12 22.13 27.21
CA LYS A 483 -3.51 21.06 26.39
C LYS A 483 -4.47 20.59 25.30
N LEU A 484 -3.92 20.12 24.18
CA LEU A 484 -4.65 19.34 23.19
C LEU A 484 -4.43 17.85 23.49
N VAL A 485 -5.51 17.07 23.58
CA VAL A 485 -5.48 15.66 23.95
C VAL A 485 -6.10 14.84 22.83
N ARG A 486 -5.38 13.83 22.33
CA ARG A 486 -5.91 12.85 21.37
C ARG A 486 -6.70 11.78 22.09
N HIS A 487 -7.81 11.35 21.49
CA HIS A 487 -8.66 10.27 21.99
C HIS A 487 -9.30 9.56 20.79
N ASN A 488 -8.74 8.41 20.41
CA ASN A 488 -9.07 7.67 19.19
C ASN A 488 -9.00 8.62 17.95
N LEU A 489 -10.01 8.60 17.07
CA LEU A 489 -10.08 9.41 15.85
C LEU A 489 -10.30 10.93 16.08
N THR A 490 -10.29 11.37 17.33
CA THR A 490 -10.80 12.68 17.72
C THR A 490 -9.85 13.42 18.66
N THR A 491 -9.95 14.74 18.74
CA THR A 491 -9.17 15.54 19.70
C THR A 491 -10.06 16.32 20.66
N ARG A 492 -9.51 16.64 21.83
CA ARG A 492 -10.12 17.41 22.92
C ARG A 492 -9.22 18.55 23.31
N TYR A 493 -9.81 19.67 23.70
CA TYR A 493 -9.10 20.68 24.47
C TYR A 493 -9.29 20.40 25.94
N LEU A 494 -8.20 20.22 26.69
CA LEU A 494 -8.19 20.38 28.13
C LEU A 494 -8.09 21.89 28.41
N LEU A 495 -9.10 22.44 29.06
CA LEU A 495 -9.16 23.85 29.44
C LEU A 495 -8.34 24.10 30.72
N LYS A 496 -7.95 25.36 30.97
CA LYS A 496 -7.20 25.74 32.18
C LYS A 496 -7.95 25.45 33.49
N ASN A 497 -9.28 25.44 33.46
CA ASN A 497 -10.14 25.07 34.58
C ASN A 497 -10.31 23.55 34.77
N GLY A 498 -9.53 22.72 34.06
CA GLY A 498 -9.52 21.26 34.21
C GLY A 498 -10.59 20.51 33.41
N GLN A 499 -11.49 21.21 32.71
CA GLN A 499 -12.54 20.58 31.91
C GLN A 499 -12.08 20.21 30.50
N TYR A 500 -12.65 19.16 29.93
CA TYR A 500 -12.48 18.76 28.54
C TYR A 500 -13.63 19.29 27.67
N VAL A 501 -13.30 19.82 26.49
CA VAL A 501 -14.28 20.16 25.44
C VAL A 501 -13.86 19.53 24.11
N SER A 502 -14.82 19.30 23.21
CA SER A 502 -14.52 18.83 21.85
C SER A 502 -13.66 19.83 21.09
N ALA A 503 -12.58 19.35 20.45
CA ALA A 503 -11.76 20.16 19.56
C ALA A 503 -12.20 20.05 18.08
N ASN A 504 -13.48 19.73 17.86
CA ASN A 504 -14.08 19.77 16.53
C ASN A 504 -14.16 21.23 16.05
N LEU A 505 -13.61 21.48 14.86
CA LEU A 505 -13.48 22.81 14.27
C LEU A 505 -14.82 23.38 13.78
N ASN A 506 -15.89 22.58 13.75
CA ASN A 506 -17.25 23.06 13.47
C ASN A 506 -17.84 23.81 14.67
N PHE A 507 -17.34 23.55 15.89
CA PHE A 507 -17.88 24.12 17.13
C PHE A 507 -16.94 25.08 17.84
N SER A 508 -15.68 25.17 17.41
CA SER A 508 -14.67 26.03 18.02
C SER A 508 -13.72 26.63 17.00
N GLN A 509 -13.18 27.81 17.29
CA GLN A 509 -12.19 28.51 16.45
C GLN A 509 -11.05 29.04 17.31
N ALA A 510 -9.80 28.84 16.86
CA ALA A 510 -8.65 29.48 17.50
C ALA A 510 -8.77 31.01 17.39
N VAL A 511 -8.57 31.69 18.52
CA VAL A 511 -8.40 33.15 18.54
C VAL A 511 -6.91 33.41 18.36
N LYS A 512 -6.57 34.21 17.34
CA LYS A 512 -5.19 34.66 17.12
C LYS A 512 -4.75 35.57 18.25
#